data_AF-A0A260YV79-F1
#
_entry.id   AF-A0A260YV79-F1
#
_cell.length_a   1.000
_cell.length_b   1.000
_cell.length_c   1.000
_cell.angle_alpha   90.00
_cell.angle_beta   90.00
_cell.angle_gamma   90.00
#
_symmetry.space_group_name_H-M   'P 1'
#
loop_
_entity.id
_entity.type
_entity.pdbx_description
1 polymer ?
#
loop_
_entity_poly.entity_id
_entity_poly.type
_entity_poly.pdbx_seq_one_letter_code
_entity_poly.pdbx_strand_id
1 'polypeptide(L)' 'MSEILSTNPLAIRYLILYEVLLKRSVEEGYQNLCEALGNNQYDYVDYQFWYYRFYHGNVDLEYDRSADPKQLVLFDLPNE' A
#
# COMPACT_ATOMS: atom_id res chain seq x y z
N MET A 1 -8.95 -11.87 13.32
CA MET A 1 -8.75 -11.78 11.85
C MET A 1 -7.49 -10.99 11.47
N SER A 2 -6.90 -10.21 12.38
CA SER A 2 -5.71 -9.37 12.17
C SER A 2 -4.39 -10.14 11.93
N GLU A 3 -4.20 -11.32 12.55
CA GLU A 3 -2.94 -12.07 12.42
C GLU A 3 -2.68 -12.64 11.02
N ILE A 4 -3.73 -13.06 10.30
CA ILE A 4 -3.62 -13.67 8.96
C ILE A 4 -3.29 -12.61 7.90
N LEU A 5 -3.84 -11.40 8.05
CA LEU A 5 -3.65 -10.30 7.10
C LEU A 5 -2.23 -9.70 7.19
N SER A 6 -1.66 -9.69 8.40
CA SER A 6 -0.37 -9.05 8.66
C SER A 6 0.84 -9.84 8.15
N THR A 7 0.68 -11.14 7.86
CA THR A 7 1.79 -12.03 7.45
C THR A 7 1.82 -12.32 5.95
N ASN A 8 0.76 -12.01 5.19
CA ASN A 8 0.70 -12.32 3.76
C ASN A 8 0.68 -11.04 2.91
N PRO A 9 1.78 -10.69 2.20
CA PRO A 9 1.84 -9.48 1.39
C PRO A 9 0.82 -9.48 0.23
N LEU A 10 0.44 -10.65 -0.28
CA LEU A 10 -0.61 -10.73 -1.30
C LEU A 10 -1.98 -10.36 -0.73
N ALA A 11 -2.29 -10.76 0.51
CA ALA A 11 -3.56 -10.41 1.14
C ALA A 11 -3.70 -8.89 1.27
N ILE A 12 -2.63 -8.20 1.67
CA ILE A 12 -2.59 -6.73 1.73
C ILE A 12 -2.81 -6.13 0.33
N ARG A 13 -2.10 -6.63 -0.69
CA ARG A 13 -2.25 -6.14 -2.08
C ARG A 13 -3.69 -6.33 -2.60
N TYR A 14 -4.35 -7.44 -2.28
CA TYR A 14 -5.76 -7.66 -2.61
C TYR A 14 -6.70 -6.67 -1.91
N LEU A 15 -6.44 -6.32 -0.65
CA LEU A 15 -7.21 -5.28 0.05
C LEU A 15 -7.04 -3.92 -0.62
N ILE A 16 -5.80 -3.55 -0.97
CA ILE A 16 -5.53 -2.28 -1.68
C ILE A 16 -6.26 -2.25 -3.04
N LEU A 17 -6.20 -3.35 -3.79
CA LEU A 17 -6.94 -3.47 -5.06
C LEU A 17 -8.45 -3.32 -4.85
N TYR A 18 -9.00 -3.91 -3.79
CA TYR A 18 -10.41 -3.79 -3.45
C TYR A 18 -10.80 -2.32 -3.19
N GLU A 19 -10.01 -1.56 -2.43
CA GLU A 19 -10.24 -0.13 -2.19
C GLU A 19 -10.23 0.68 -3.49
N VAL A 20 -9.30 0.39 -4.41
CA VAL A 20 -9.23 1.01 -5.75
C VAL A 20 -10.47 0.70 -6.58
N LEU A 21 -10.94 -0.55 -6.58
CA LEU A 21 -12.14 -0.97 -7.32
C LEU A 21 -13.41 -0.29 -6.77
N LEU A 22 -13.45 -0.01 -5.47
CA LEU A 22 -14.51 0.78 -4.84
C LEU A 22 -14.42 2.28 -5.16
N LYS A 23 -13.37 2.73 -5.85
CA LYS A 23 -13.11 4.15 -6.20
C LYS A 23 -13.03 5.06 -4.98
N ARG A 24 -12.56 4.53 -3.86
CA ARG A 24 -12.29 5.32 -2.66
C ARG A 24 -11.14 6.28 -2.89
N SER A 25 -10.93 7.24 -1.99
CA SER A 25 -9.71 8.04 -2.05
C SER A 25 -8.52 7.22 -1.53
N VAL A 26 -7.29 7.65 -1.87
CA VAL A 26 -6.08 6.99 -1.37
C VAL A 26 -6.02 7.06 0.16
N GLU A 27 -6.43 8.17 0.75
CA GLU A 27 -6.47 8.39 2.21
C GLU A 27 -7.53 7.50 2.88
N GLU A 28 -8.75 7.45 2.32
CA GLU A 28 -9.83 6.61 2.86
C GLU A 28 -9.43 5.13 2.83
N GLY A 29 -8.89 4.66 1.71
CA GLY A 29 -8.44 3.28 1.58
C GLY A 29 -7.30 2.93 2.55
N TYR A 30 -6.41 3.87 2.85
CA TYR A 30 -5.33 3.64 3.82
C TYR A 30 -5.85 3.52 5.25
N GLN A 31 -6.82 4.36 5.62
CA GLN A 31 -7.48 4.27 6.92
C GLN A 31 -8.19 2.93 7.08
N ASN A 32 -8.97 2.51 6.08
CA ASN A 32 -9.64 1.20 6.06
C ASN A 32 -8.63 0.05 6.18
N LEU A 33 -7.49 0.14 5.49
CA LEU A 33 -6.43 -0.86 5.57
C LEU A 33 -5.81 -0.91 6.97
N CYS A 34 -5.50 0.25 7.57
CA CYS A 34 -4.98 0.32 8.94
C CYS A 34 -5.96 -0.28 9.94
N GLU A 35 -7.26 0.03 9.81
CA GLU A 35 -8.31 -0.57 10.65
C GLU A 35 -8.37 -2.10 10.50
N ALA A 36 -8.23 -2.61 9.27
CA ALA A 36 -8.24 -4.04 8.99
C ALA A 36 -6.99 -4.78 9.54
N LEU A 37 -5.83 -4.11 9.51
CA LEU A 37 -4.57 -4.65 10.04
C LEU A 37 -4.44 -4.47 11.57
N GLY A 38 -5.22 -3.57 12.17
CA GLY A 38 -5.21 -3.28 13.59
C GLY A 38 -3.92 -2.57 14.02
N ASN A 39 -3.22 -3.11 15.03
CA ASN A 39 -2.01 -2.48 15.58
C ASN A 39 -0.80 -2.54 14.64
N ASN A 40 -0.88 -3.31 13.56
CA ASN A 40 0.16 -3.39 12.55
C ASN A 40 -0.02 -2.26 11.53
N GLN A 41 0.66 -1.15 11.79
CA GLN A 41 0.74 -0.06 10.82
C GLN A 41 1.51 -0.53 9.58
N TYR A 42 0.84 -0.51 8.43
CA TYR A 42 1.46 -0.73 7.14
C TYR A 42 2.10 0.57 6.66
N ASP A 43 3.23 0.49 5.97
CA ASP A 43 3.92 1.69 5.50
C ASP A 43 3.07 2.44 4.46
N TYR A 44 2.91 3.75 4.66
CA TYR A 44 2.09 4.58 3.78
C TYR A 44 2.67 4.75 2.38
N VAL A 45 4.00 4.82 2.24
CA VAL A 45 4.67 4.94 0.94
C VAL A 45 4.49 3.66 0.13
N ASP A 46 4.59 2.51 0.81
CA ASP A 46 4.32 1.20 0.21
C ASP A 46 2.87 1.08 -0.23
N TYR A 47 1.93 1.52 0.62
CA TYR A 47 0.51 1.56 0.28
C TYR A 47 0.25 2.43 -0.95
N GLN A 48 0.75 3.67 -0.97
CA GLN A 48 0.54 4.60 -2.08
C GLN A 48 1.07 4.04 -3.40
N PHE A 49 2.25 3.41 -3.37
CA PHE A 49 2.82 2.76 -4.55
C PHE A 49 1.85 1.74 -5.15
N TRP A 50 1.34 0.81 -4.33
CA TRP A 50 0.41 -0.22 -4.78
C TRP A 50 -0.93 0.36 -5.22
N TYR A 51 -1.44 1.34 -4.47
CA TYR A 51 -2.71 2.00 -4.76
C TYR A 51 -2.69 2.64 -6.16
N TYR A 52 -1.69 3.49 -6.44
CA TYR A 52 -1.61 4.16 -7.74
C TYR A 52 -1.30 3.20 -8.88
N ARG A 53 -0.48 2.17 -8.64
CA ARG A 53 -0.22 1.10 -9.62
C ARG A 53 -1.53 0.41 -10.05
N PHE A 54 -2.36 0.00 -9.09
CA PHE A 54 -3.66 -0.62 -9.37
C PHE A 54 -4.66 0.37 -9.98
N TYR A 55 -4.67 1.63 -9.51
CA TYR A 55 -5.52 2.69 -10.06
C TYR A 55 -5.25 2.94 -11.55
N HIS A 56 -4.00 2.82 -11.99
CA HIS A 56 -3.62 2.89 -13.41
C HIS A 56 -3.85 1.59 -14.19
N GLY A 57 -4.46 0.57 -13.58
CA GLY A 57 -4.83 -0.70 -14.23
C GLY A 57 -3.71 -1.73 -14.30
N ASN A 58 -2.55 -1.49 -13.67
CA ASN A 58 -1.48 -2.47 -13.58
C ASN A 58 -1.71 -3.37 -12.35
N VAL A 59 -2.41 -4.49 -12.54
CA VAL A 59 -2.87 -5.37 -11.44
C VAL A 59 -1.94 -6.57 -11.22
N ASP A 60 -0.64 -6.42 -11.51
CA ASP A 60 0.34 -7.46 -11.16
C ASP A 60 0.59 -7.48 -9.65
N LEU A 61 -0.11 -8.38 -8.97
CA LEU A 61 -0.05 -8.57 -7.52
C LEU A 61 1.25 -9.19 -7.05
N GLU A 62 2.05 -9.80 -7.91
CA GLU A 62 3.33 -10.45 -7.55
C GLU A 62 4.54 -9.60 -7.94
N TYR A 63 4.30 -8.43 -8.54
CA TYR A 63 5.33 -7.51 -8.97
C TYR A 63 6.44 -7.29 -7.92
N ASP A 64 7.68 -7.43 -8.36
CA ASP A 64 8.87 -7.27 -7.53
C ASP A 64 9.28 -5.80 -7.43
N ARG A 65 8.90 -5.16 -6.33
CA ARG A 65 9.25 -3.77 -6.03
C ARG A 65 10.72 -3.57 -5.65
N SER A 66 11.49 -4.63 -5.46
CA SER A 66 12.93 -4.53 -5.12
C SER A 66 13.74 -3.88 -6.25
N ALA A 67 13.23 -3.94 -7.48
CA ALA A 67 13.82 -3.30 -8.65
C ALA A 67 13.50 -1.80 -8.77
N ASP A 68 12.44 -1.33 -8.10
CA ASP A 68 12.10 0.10 -8.11
C ASP A 68 13.00 0.84 -7.12
N PRO A 69 13.54 2.02 -7.50
CA PRO A 69 14.21 2.88 -6.54
C PRO A 69 13.20 3.22 -5.44
N LYS A 70 13.55 2.95 -4.18
CA LYS A 70 12.75 3.43 -3.04
C LYS A 70 12.57 4.94 -3.24
N GLN A 71 11.32 5.38 -3.29
CA GLN A 71 11.03 6.80 -3.33
C GLN A 71 11.72 7.42 -2.13
N LEU A 72 12.76 8.22 -2.38
CA LEU A 72 13.36 9.08 -1.38
C LEU A 72 12.24 10.04 -0.97
N VAL A 73 11.67 9.80 0.20
CA VAL A 73 10.75 10.75 0.79
C VAL A 73 11.50 12.07 0.91
N LEU A 74 10.83 13.17 0.57
CA LEU A 74 11.41 14.53 0.51
C LEU A 74 12.04 14.99 1.85
N PHE A 75 11.90 14.18 2.91
CA PHE A 75 12.50 14.33 4.23
C PHE A 75 13.96 13.84 4.34
N ASP A 76 14.50 13.12 3.35
CA ASP A 76 15.91 12.70 3.32
C ASP A 76 16.84 13.74 2.66
N LEU A 77 16.30 14.90 2.26
CA LEU A 77 17.14 16.00 1.82
C LEU A 77 17.86 16.58 3.05
N PRO A 78 19.21 16.67 3.03
CA PRO A 78 19.91 17.39 4.09
C PRO A 78 19.39 18.83 4.08
N ASN A 79 18.83 19.26 5.20
CA ASN A 79 18.55 20.66 5.42
C ASN A 79 19.91 21.39 5.36
N GLU A 80 20.10 22.22 4.33
CA GLU A 80 21.27 23.11 4.24
C GLU A 80 21.29 24.11 5.40
#